data_AF-A0A8P4G4B6-F1
#
_entry.id   AF-A0A8P4G4B6-F1
#
_cell.length_a   1.000
_cell.length_b   1.000
_cell.length_c   1.000
_cell.angle_alpha   90.00
_cell.angle_beta   90.00
_cell.angle_gamma   90.00
#
_symmetry.space_group_name_H-M   'P 1'
#
loop_
_entity.id
_entity.type
_entity.pdbx_description
1 polymer ?
#
loop_
_entity_poly.entity_id
_entity_poly.type
_entity_poly.pdbx_seq_one_letter_code
_entity_poly.pdbx_strand_id
1 'polypeptide(L)'
;MTLDDENQPDASSREKKLYRLVVVSFGLLCVLQAALNISLRLALYNSESKTTGIEAGCKNLTEERDELKKNLTDFALQLNSLTGERDELKRELNVCVHYYQQEWVDFNDSVYYISSIKKTWNASRDDCLKKGADLMIINSEEEQNFTRQLKDNMWIGLTDSETEGTWKWVDGTPLTTSYWMDGEPYNYDLKEEDCVEVKQHEKKNSWNDKPCDLPNFWICEKKVSL
;
A
#
# COMPACT_ATOMS: atom_id res chain seq x y z
N MET A 1 58.50 -102.04 62.91
CA MET A 1 59.03 -100.66 62.85
C MET A 1 58.41 -100.02 61.61
N THR A 2 57.85 -98.85 61.83
CA THR A 2 56.92 -98.03 61.06
C THR A 2 57.28 -97.65 59.61
N LEU A 3 56.19 -97.49 58.80
CA LEU A 3 55.92 -96.44 57.78
C LEU A 3 56.69 -96.54 56.43
N ASP A 4 56.17 -96.16 55.24
CA ASP A 4 55.11 -95.23 54.86
C ASP A 4 54.47 -95.59 53.49
N ASP A 5 53.31 -94.96 53.29
CA ASP A 5 52.38 -94.91 52.15
C ASP A 5 52.90 -93.97 51.03
N GLU A 6 52.81 -94.33 49.74
CA GLU A 6 52.85 -93.31 48.65
C GLU A 6 52.21 -93.78 47.32
N ASN A 7 50.88 -93.62 47.26
CA ASN A 7 50.12 -92.86 46.26
C ASN A 7 50.63 -92.79 44.79
N GLN A 8 49.92 -93.43 43.86
CA GLN A 8 50.08 -93.25 42.41
C GLN A 8 48.78 -92.67 41.79
N PRO A 9 48.86 -91.63 40.92
CA PRO A 9 47.73 -90.73 40.67
C PRO A 9 46.67 -91.26 39.69
N ASP A 10 45.42 -91.24 40.14
CA ASP A 10 44.18 -91.60 39.45
C ASP A 10 43.89 -90.72 38.21
N ALA A 11 43.77 -91.36 37.04
CA ALA A 11 43.39 -90.73 35.76
C ALA A 11 41.98 -90.07 35.81
N SER A 12 41.07 -90.54 36.67
CA SER A 12 39.73 -89.98 36.88
C SER A 12 39.75 -88.58 37.50
N SER A 13 40.77 -88.27 38.32
CA SER A 13 40.95 -86.95 38.94
C SER A 13 41.31 -85.86 37.91
N ARG A 14 42.06 -86.24 36.87
CA ARG A 14 42.53 -85.32 35.83
C ARG A 14 41.42 -84.94 34.84
N GLU A 15 40.57 -85.90 34.45
CA GLU A 15 39.38 -85.65 33.61
C GLU A 15 38.33 -84.79 34.31
N LYS A 16 38.05 -85.03 35.59
CA LYS A 16 37.09 -84.21 36.37
C LYS A 16 37.56 -82.76 36.53
N LYS A 17 38.88 -82.55 36.70
CA LYS A 17 39.48 -81.20 36.72
C LYS A 17 39.37 -80.52 35.35
N LEU A 18 39.62 -81.25 34.27
CA LEU A 18 39.51 -80.75 32.91
C LEU A 18 38.05 -80.38 32.55
N TYR A 19 37.09 -81.24 32.89
CA TYR A 19 35.65 -80.98 32.71
C TYR A 19 35.18 -79.77 33.51
N ARG A 20 35.60 -79.63 34.78
CA ARG A 20 35.33 -78.43 35.58
C ARG A 20 35.91 -77.17 34.94
N LEU A 21 37.14 -77.24 34.42
CA LEU A 21 37.78 -76.12 33.70
C LEU A 21 36.97 -75.73 32.46
N VAL A 22 36.56 -76.70 31.63
CA VAL A 22 35.75 -76.46 30.44
C VAL A 22 34.39 -75.85 30.79
N VAL A 23 33.70 -76.34 31.82
CA VAL A 23 32.40 -75.80 32.27
C VAL A 23 32.55 -74.38 32.82
N VAL A 24 33.60 -74.10 33.59
CA VAL A 24 33.88 -72.74 34.10
C VAL A 24 34.23 -71.79 32.96
N SER A 25 35.06 -72.22 32.00
CA SER A 25 35.41 -71.45 30.81
C SER A 25 34.20 -71.18 29.92
N PHE A 26 33.33 -72.18 29.72
CA PHE A 26 32.09 -72.03 28.96
C PHE A 26 31.10 -71.10 29.68
N GLY A 27 30.96 -71.23 30.99
CA GLY A 27 30.16 -70.32 31.81
C GLY A 27 30.66 -68.87 31.74
N LEU A 28 31.98 -68.66 31.83
CA LEU A 28 32.61 -67.36 31.66
C LEU A 28 32.40 -66.79 30.25
N LEU A 29 32.52 -67.61 29.21
CA LEU A 29 32.23 -67.22 27.83
C LEU A 29 30.77 -66.79 27.66
N CYS A 30 29.81 -67.52 28.23
CA CYS A 30 28.39 -67.15 28.20
C CYS A 30 28.14 -65.82 28.91
N VAL A 31 28.77 -65.57 30.06
CA VAL A 31 28.66 -64.29 30.78
C VAL A 31 29.27 -63.14 29.98
N LEU A 32 30.45 -63.34 29.39
CA LEU A 32 31.10 -62.34 28.53
C LEU A 32 30.26 -62.04 27.29
N GLN A 33 29.69 -63.07 26.66
CA GLN A 33 28.81 -62.91 25.50
C GLN A 33 27.52 -62.17 25.86
N ALA A 34 26.94 -62.46 27.03
CA ALA A 34 25.76 -61.76 27.52
C ALA A 34 26.07 -60.28 27.84
N ALA A 35 27.18 -60.02 28.52
CA ALA A 35 27.62 -58.66 28.82
C ALA A 35 27.87 -57.85 27.55
N LEU A 36 28.58 -58.42 26.56
CA LEU A 36 28.82 -57.79 25.27
C LEU A 36 27.50 -57.49 24.53
N ASN A 37 26.56 -58.45 24.50
CA ASN A 37 25.27 -58.26 23.86
C ASN A 37 24.43 -57.16 24.53
N ILE A 38 24.45 -57.08 25.87
CA ILE A 38 23.73 -56.04 26.62
C ILE A 38 24.37 -54.68 26.37
N SER A 39 25.69 -54.57 26.46
CA SER A 39 26.43 -53.34 26.17
C SER A 39 26.21 -52.86 24.75
N LEU A 40 26.21 -53.78 23.77
CA LEU A 40 25.96 -53.45 22.38
C LEU A 40 24.52 -52.95 22.17
N ARG A 41 23.52 -53.60 22.77
CA ARG A 41 22.11 -53.15 22.69
C ARG A 41 21.91 -51.76 23.30
N LEU A 42 22.52 -51.49 24.46
CA LEU A 42 22.47 -50.16 25.09
C LEU A 42 23.12 -49.08 24.23
N ALA A 43 24.28 -49.39 23.63
CA ALA A 43 24.97 -48.47 22.73
C ALA A 43 24.15 -48.18 21.46
N LEU A 44 23.56 -49.22 20.85
CA LEU A 44 22.69 -49.09 19.68
C LEU A 44 21.43 -48.27 20.00
N TYR A 45 20.76 -48.55 21.12
CA TYR A 45 19.58 -47.80 21.56
C TYR A 45 19.89 -46.33 21.81
N ASN A 46 20.99 -46.02 22.49
CA ASN A 46 21.41 -44.63 22.74
C ASN A 46 21.77 -43.91 21.44
N SER A 47 22.42 -44.59 20.49
CA SER A 47 22.73 -44.04 19.18
C SER A 47 21.46 -43.71 18.40
N GLU A 48 20.49 -44.62 18.37
CA GLU A 48 19.21 -44.45 17.67
C GLU A 48 18.36 -43.33 18.29
N SER A 49 18.30 -43.27 19.63
CA SER A 49 17.65 -42.18 20.38
C SER A 49 18.29 -40.82 20.08
N LYS A 50 19.62 -40.74 20.00
CA LYS A 50 20.32 -39.51 19.64
C LYS A 50 20.07 -39.11 18.19
N THR A 51 20.08 -40.06 17.25
CA THR A 51 19.79 -39.82 15.83
C THR A 51 18.37 -39.31 15.63
N THR A 52 17.38 -39.95 16.26
CA THR A 52 15.97 -39.52 16.17
C THR A 52 15.73 -38.11 16.76
N GLY A 53 16.40 -37.78 17.88
CA GLY A 53 16.36 -36.41 18.42
C GLY A 53 16.97 -35.36 17.48
N ILE A 54 18.08 -35.70 16.81
CA ILE A 54 18.71 -34.83 15.81
C ILE A 54 17.80 -34.68 14.58
N GLU A 55 17.20 -35.76 14.09
CA GLU A 55 16.28 -35.73 12.95
C GLU A 55 15.05 -34.85 13.22
N ALA A 56 14.45 -34.97 14.41
CA ALA A 56 13.34 -34.13 14.83
C ALA A 56 13.75 -32.65 14.90
N GLY A 57 14.93 -32.35 15.45
CA GLY A 57 15.49 -31.00 15.48
C GLY A 57 15.74 -30.43 14.08
N CYS A 58 16.32 -31.22 13.17
CA CYS A 58 16.54 -30.82 11.78
C CYS A 58 15.22 -30.56 11.05
N LYS A 59 14.18 -31.36 11.31
CA LYS A 59 12.85 -31.15 10.72
C LYS A 59 12.24 -29.83 11.20
N ASN A 60 12.24 -29.56 12.50
CA ASN A 60 11.71 -28.32 13.06
C ASN A 60 12.45 -27.08 12.50
N LEU A 61 13.78 -27.12 12.45
CA LEU A 61 14.59 -26.04 11.87
C LEU A 61 14.33 -25.84 10.37
N THR A 62 14.00 -26.91 9.65
CA THR A 62 13.64 -26.83 8.22
C THR A 62 12.30 -26.13 8.05
N GLU A 63 11.32 -26.44 8.90
CA GLU A 63 10.01 -25.80 8.93
C GLU A 63 10.12 -24.31 9.29
N GLU A 64 10.84 -23.96 10.36
CA GLU A 64 11.09 -22.56 10.76
C GLU A 64 11.80 -21.77 9.66
N ARG A 65 12.80 -22.36 8.99
CA ARG A 65 13.48 -21.74 7.84
C ARG A 65 12.53 -21.46 6.69
N ASP A 66 11.65 -22.40 6.38
CA ASP A 66 10.73 -22.27 5.25
C ASP A 66 9.62 -21.27 5.54
N GLU A 67 9.14 -21.21 6.79
CA GLU A 67 8.24 -20.15 7.26
C GLU A 67 8.92 -18.77 7.19
N LEU A 68 10.17 -18.66 7.67
CA LEU A 68 10.91 -17.40 7.62
C LEU A 68 11.14 -16.92 6.19
N LYS A 69 11.45 -17.84 5.26
CA LYS A 69 11.57 -17.51 3.83
C LYS A 69 10.26 -16.98 3.25
N LYS A 70 9.13 -17.60 3.60
CA LYS A 70 7.81 -17.13 3.17
C LYS A 70 7.52 -15.73 3.69
N ASN A 71 7.78 -15.49 4.98
CA ASN A 71 7.60 -14.17 5.57
C ASN A 71 8.50 -13.12 4.90
N LEU A 72 9.73 -13.48 4.54
CA LEU A 72 10.63 -12.60 3.81
C LEU A 72 10.12 -12.26 2.41
N THR A 73 9.54 -13.23 1.68
CA THR A 73 8.93 -12.97 0.37
C THR A 73 7.69 -12.10 0.49
N ASP A 74 6.84 -12.33 1.49
CA ASP A 74 5.64 -11.54 1.71
C ASP A 74 6.00 -10.09 2.07
N PHE A 75 7.03 -9.89 2.90
CA PHE A 75 7.55 -8.57 3.23
C PHE A 75 8.15 -7.85 2.00
N ALA A 76 8.87 -8.57 1.13
CA ALA A 76 9.39 -8.00 -0.10
C ALA A 76 8.26 -7.52 -1.05
N LEU A 77 7.16 -8.27 -1.13
CA LEU A 77 5.98 -7.86 -1.91
C LEU A 77 5.34 -6.60 -1.32
N GLN A 78 5.18 -6.53 -0.01
CA GLN A 78 4.67 -5.33 0.66
C GLN A 78 5.56 -4.11 0.42
N LEU A 79 6.89 -4.26 0.52
CA LEU A 79 7.84 -3.18 0.24
C LEU A 79 7.73 -2.66 -1.20
N ASN A 80 7.53 -3.54 -2.17
CA ASN A 80 7.34 -3.15 -3.57
C ASN A 80 6.03 -2.35 -3.74
N SER A 81 4.94 -2.80 -3.12
CA SER A 81 3.65 -2.07 -3.14
C SER A 81 3.78 -0.66 -2.55
N LEU A 82 4.34 -0.56 -1.33
CA LEU A 82 4.53 0.73 -0.66
C LEU A 82 5.50 1.64 -1.42
N THR A 83 6.48 1.08 -2.12
CA THR A 83 7.39 1.87 -2.96
C THR A 83 6.65 2.43 -4.18
N GLY A 84 5.74 1.67 -4.78
CA GLY A 84 4.86 2.15 -5.84
C GLY A 84 3.98 3.31 -5.39
N GLU A 85 3.28 3.15 -4.26
CA GLU A 85 2.43 4.20 -3.68
C GLU A 85 3.24 5.47 -3.34
N ARG A 86 4.46 5.31 -2.79
CA ARG A 86 5.36 6.44 -2.53
C ARG A 86 5.72 7.19 -3.80
N ASP A 87 6.05 6.47 -4.88
CA ASP A 87 6.46 7.07 -6.15
C ASP A 87 5.29 7.76 -6.87
N GLU A 88 4.07 7.28 -6.67
CA GLU A 88 2.83 7.93 -7.09
C GLU A 88 2.57 9.22 -6.33
N LEU A 89 2.51 9.16 -4.99
CA LEU A 89 2.34 10.34 -4.14
C LEU A 89 3.43 11.40 -4.38
N LYS A 90 4.67 10.97 -4.67
CA LYS A 90 5.76 11.89 -5.01
C LYS A 90 5.54 12.59 -6.35
N ARG A 91 4.93 11.92 -7.33
CA ARG A 91 4.54 12.54 -8.60
C ARG A 91 3.44 13.56 -8.39
N GLU A 92 2.41 13.23 -7.62
CA GLU A 92 1.33 14.16 -7.24
C GLU A 92 1.89 15.40 -6.54
N LEU A 93 2.76 15.19 -5.55
CA LEU A 93 3.41 16.28 -4.82
C LEU A 93 4.22 17.19 -5.75
N ASN A 94 4.94 16.63 -6.73
CA ASN A 94 5.70 17.43 -7.69
C ASN A 94 4.80 18.29 -8.59
N VAL A 95 3.64 17.76 -9.01
CA VAL A 95 2.64 18.52 -9.77
C VAL A 95 2.14 19.70 -8.94
N CYS A 96 1.78 19.44 -7.68
CA CYS A 96 1.33 20.46 -6.75
C CYS A 96 2.41 21.55 -6.51
N VAL A 97 3.65 21.15 -6.23
CA VAL A 97 4.79 22.07 -6.06
C VAL A 97 5.02 22.96 -7.28
N HIS A 98 4.84 22.43 -8.50
CA HIS A 98 4.97 23.21 -9.73
C HIS A 98 3.92 24.34 -9.82
N TYR A 99 2.69 24.08 -9.40
CA TYR A 99 1.60 25.04 -9.42
C TYR A 99 1.70 26.08 -8.30
N TYR A 100 2.15 25.69 -7.12
CA TYR A 100 2.48 26.62 -6.02
C TYR A 100 3.51 27.68 -6.43
N GLN A 101 4.51 27.30 -7.22
CA GLN A 101 5.51 28.24 -7.75
C GLN A 101 4.95 29.23 -8.76
N GLN A 102 3.75 28.97 -9.29
CA GLN A 102 3.05 29.80 -10.27
C GLN A 102 1.81 30.51 -9.67
N GLU A 103 1.70 30.55 -8.34
CA GLU A 103 0.60 31.19 -7.61
C GLU A 103 -0.79 30.62 -7.90
N TRP A 104 -0.87 29.33 -8.28
CA TRP A 104 -2.14 28.62 -8.33
C TRP A 104 -2.55 28.19 -6.93
N VAL A 105 -3.86 28.06 -6.72
CA VAL A 105 -4.47 27.60 -5.47
C VAL A 105 -4.99 26.18 -5.68
N ASP A 106 -4.50 25.24 -4.91
CA ASP A 106 -5.04 23.88 -4.84
C ASP A 106 -6.29 23.84 -3.93
N PHE A 107 -7.34 23.21 -4.44
CA PHE A 107 -8.57 22.98 -3.70
C PHE A 107 -9.27 21.72 -4.24
N ASN A 108 -9.45 20.72 -3.37
CA ASN A 108 -9.90 19.37 -3.74
C ASN A 108 -9.04 18.78 -4.88
N ASP A 109 -9.66 18.17 -5.89
CA ASP A 109 -8.99 17.47 -7.00
C ASP A 109 -8.64 18.41 -8.18
N SER A 110 -8.59 19.72 -7.92
CA SER A 110 -8.36 20.76 -8.91
C SER A 110 -7.31 21.78 -8.44
N VAL A 111 -6.66 22.40 -9.42
CA VAL A 111 -5.86 23.62 -9.19
C VAL A 111 -6.50 24.80 -9.91
N TYR A 112 -6.47 25.96 -9.27
CA TYR A 112 -7.13 27.17 -9.72
C TYR A 112 -6.16 28.32 -9.91
N TYR A 113 -6.28 29.02 -11.03
CA TYR A 113 -5.57 30.28 -11.25
C TYR A 113 -6.55 31.43 -11.07
N ILE A 114 -6.24 32.34 -10.15
CA ILE A 114 -7.06 33.53 -9.89
C ILE A 114 -6.34 34.71 -10.52
N SER A 115 -6.98 35.36 -11.50
CA SER A 115 -6.36 36.45 -12.23
C SER A 115 -6.15 37.70 -11.37
N SER A 116 -5.04 38.41 -11.58
CA SER A 116 -4.76 39.73 -10.99
C SER A 116 -5.05 40.91 -11.93
N ILE A 117 -5.48 40.63 -13.16
CA ILE A 117 -5.85 41.62 -14.18
C ILE A 117 -7.25 41.30 -14.71
N LYS A 118 -7.86 42.23 -15.46
CA LYS A 118 -9.18 42.04 -16.05
C LYS A 118 -9.12 41.77 -17.55
N LYS A 119 -9.99 40.89 -18.05
CA LYS A 119 -10.17 40.54 -19.46
C LYS A 119 -11.66 40.31 -19.78
N THR A 120 -12.01 40.35 -21.06
CA THR A 120 -13.34 39.90 -21.53
C THR A 120 -13.49 38.40 -21.32
N TRP A 121 -14.71 37.88 -21.27
CA TRP A 121 -14.94 36.45 -20.99
C TRP A 121 -14.18 35.54 -21.97
N ASN A 122 -14.25 35.85 -23.27
CA ASN A 122 -13.52 35.11 -24.31
C ASN A 122 -11.99 35.20 -24.12
N ALA A 123 -11.46 36.39 -23.82
CA ALA A 123 -10.02 36.56 -23.61
C ALA A 123 -9.52 35.92 -22.30
N SER A 124 -10.38 35.80 -21.30
CA SER A 124 -10.15 35.04 -20.06
C SER A 124 -10.10 33.54 -20.34
N ARG A 125 -11.06 33.02 -21.12
CA ARG A 125 -11.07 31.61 -21.54
C ARG A 125 -9.81 31.24 -22.33
N ASP A 126 -9.43 32.07 -23.30
CA ASP A 126 -8.19 31.90 -24.07
C ASP A 126 -6.95 31.86 -23.16
N ASP A 127 -6.93 32.65 -22.09
CA ASP A 127 -5.85 32.67 -21.11
C ASP A 127 -5.75 31.35 -20.33
N CYS A 128 -6.90 30.82 -19.90
CA CYS A 128 -6.97 29.51 -19.24
C CYS A 128 -6.52 28.38 -20.16
N LEU A 129 -6.99 28.37 -21.42
CA LEU A 129 -6.62 27.38 -22.42
C LEU A 129 -5.11 27.38 -22.69
N LYS A 130 -4.48 28.56 -22.78
CA LYS A 130 -3.01 28.69 -22.92
C LYS A 130 -2.23 28.14 -21.72
N LYS A 131 -2.85 28.06 -20.55
CA LYS A 131 -2.30 27.45 -19.33
C LYS A 131 -2.60 25.95 -19.22
N GLY A 132 -3.29 25.36 -20.20
CA GLY A 132 -3.74 23.98 -20.16
C GLY A 132 -4.83 23.75 -19.11
N ALA A 133 -5.70 24.74 -18.93
CA ALA A 133 -6.87 24.78 -18.06
C ALA A 133 -8.08 25.28 -18.89
N ASP A 134 -9.26 25.43 -18.29
CA ASP A 134 -10.37 26.20 -18.87
C ASP A 134 -10.96 27.14 -17.79
N LEU A 135 -11.94 27.98 -18.12
CA LEU A 135 -12.67 28.75 -17.09
C LEU A 135 -13.33 27.80 -16.09
N MET A 136 -13.35 28.19 -14.82
CA MET A 136 -13.85 27.35 -13.72
C MET A 136 -15.28 26.88 -13.97
N ILE A 137 -15.49 25.57 -13.77
CA ILE A 137 -16.81 24.94 -13.76
C ILE A 137 -17.19 24.73 -12.29
N ILE A 138 -18.41 25.11 -11.91
CA ILE A 138 -18.89 24.90 -10.54
C ILE A 138 -19.85 23.72 -10.54
N ASN A 139 -19.32 22.55 -10.19
CA ASN A 139 -20.07 21.29 -10.18
C ASN A 139 -20.42 20.79 -8.77
N SER A 140 -19.97 21.50 -7.73
CA SER A 140 -20.19 21.16 -6.32
C SER A 140 -20.49 22.39 -5.46
N GLU A 141 -21.13 22.16 -4.31
CA GLU A 141 -21.36 23.22 -3.32
C GLU A 141 -20.03 23.70 -2.72
N GLU A 142 -19.05 22.82 -2.61
CA GLU A 142 -17.70 23.09 -2.15
C GLU A 142 -16.99 24.09 -3.08
N GLU A 143 -17.05 23.88 -4.40
CA GLU A 143 -16.53 24.82 -5.40
C GLU A 143 -17.26 26.17 -5.37
N GLN A 144 -18.59 26.16 -5.22
CA GLN A 144 -19.33 27.41 -5.04
C GLN A 144 -18.85 28.15 -3.79
N ASN A 145 -18.65 27.45 -2.68
CA ASN A 145 -18.14 28.05 -1.44
C ASN A 145 -16.68 28.49 -1.55
N PHE A 146 -15.86 27.86 -2.37
CA PHE A 146 -14.51 28.32 -2.69
C PHE A 146 -14.53 29.71 -3.34
N THR A 147 -15.40 29.93 -4.34
CA THR A 147 -15.50 31.24 -5.01
C THR A 147 -15.88 32.38 -4.07
N ARG A 148 -16.59 32.09 -2.99
CA ARG A 148 -17.00 33.06 -1.95
C ARG A 148 -15.85 33.58 -1.09
N GLN A 149 -14.67 32.94 -1.16
CA GLN A 149 -13.47 33.42 -0.48
C GLN A 149 -12.78 34.53 -1.28
N LEU A 150 -13.14 34.68 -2.57
CA LEU A 150 -12.59 35.68 -3.48
C LEU A 150 -13.41 36.96 -3.38
N LYS A 151 -12.74 38.10 -3.12
CA LYS A 151 -13.44 39.37 -2.86
C LYS A 151 -13.89 40.09 -4.11
N ASP A 152 -13.19 39.88 -5.22
CA ASP A 152 -13.48 40.52 -6.50
C ASP A 152 -14.52 39.72 -7.31
N ASN A 153 -15.18 40.40 -8.25
CA ASN A 153 -16.06 39.73 -9.20
C ASN A 153 -15.24 38.92 -10.20
N MET A 154 -15.66 37.69 -10.46
CA MET A 154 -14.89 36.75 -11.26
C MET A 154 -15.75 36.11 -12.36
N TRP A 155 -15.26 36.07 -13.58
CA TRP A 155 -15.78 35.21 -14.63
C TRP A 155 -15.62 33.74 -14.26
N ILE A 156 -16.67 32.97 -14.54
CA ILE A 156 -16.69 31.51 -14.50
C ILE A 156 -17.08 30.96 -15.88
N GLY A 157 -16.88 29.67 -16.09
CA GLY A 157 -17.03 29.01 -17.39
C GLY A 157 -18.47 28.70 -17.78
N LEU A 158 -19.44 29.57 -17.47
CA LEU A 158 -20.86 29.38 -17.78
C LEU A 158 -21.32 30.43 -18.79
N THR A 159 -22.02 30.00 -19.84
CA THR A 159 -22.54 30.86 -20.92
C THR A 159 -23.78 30.25 -21.56
N ASP A 160 -24.65 31.07 -22.14
CA ASP A 160 -25.77 30.65 -22.99
C ASP A 160 -25.68 31.26 -24.42
N SER A 161 -24.50 31.76 -24.81
CA SER A 161 -24.21 32.40 -26.11
C SER A 161 -24.54 31.54 -27.34
N GLU A 162 -24.66 30.22 -27.20
CA GLU A 162 -25.10 29.34 -28.28
C GLU A 162 -26.62 29.38 -28.48
N THR A 163 -27.40 29.49 -27.40
CA THR A 163 -28.86 29.46 -27.41
C THR A 163 -29.36 30.14 -26.14
N GLU A 164 -29.89 31.35 -26.30
CA GLU A 164 -30.48 32.17 -25.24
C GLU A 164 -31.34 31.35 -24.26
N GLY A 165 -31.08 31.52 -22.96
CA GLY A 165 -31.74 30.81 -21.87
C GLY A 165 -31.30 29.35 -21.69
N THR A 166 -30.39 28.84 -22.51
CA THR A 166 -29.83 27.48 -22.40
C THR A 166 -28.36 27.53 -21.98
N TRP A 167 -28.16 27.60 -20.66
CA TRP A 167 -26.83 27.68 -20.04
C TRP A 167 -26.02 26.39 -20.16
N LYS A 168 -24.78 26.53 -20.62
CA LYS A 168 -23.78 25.46 -20.73
C LYS A 168 -22.45 25.88 -20.13
N TRP A 169 -21.77 24.89 -19.55
CA TRP A 169 -20.39 25.03 -19.14
C TRP A 169 -19.45 25.02 -20.34
N VAL A 170 -18.23 25.53 -20.17
CA VAL A 170 -17.17 25.57 -21.20
C VAL A 170 -16.78 24.18 -21.73
N ASP A 171 -17.04 23.11 -20.98
CA ASP A 171 -16.86 21.71 -21.42
C ASP A 171 -18.04 21.16 -22.25
N GLY A 172 -19.09 21.98 -22.44
CA GLY A 172 -20.30 21.65 -23.18
C GLY A 172 -21.40 20.98 -22.35
N THR A 173 -21.17 20.69 -21.07
CA THR A 173 -22.19 20.09 -20.20
C THR A 173 -23.29 21.10 -19.87
N PRO A 174 -24.56 20.67 -19.80
CA PRO A 174 -25.66 21.57 -19.47
C PRO A 174 -25.66 21.93 -17.98
N LEU A 175 -26.14 23.13 -17.66
CA LEU A 175 -26.33 23.55 -16.27
C LEU A 175 -27.42 22.71 -15.58
N THR A 176 -27.09 22.10 -14.43
CA THR A 176 -28.04 21.30 -13.64
C THR A 176 -28.42 21.94 -12.31
N THR A 177 -27.48 22.63 -11.67
CA THR A 177 -27.67 23.36 -10.41
C THR A 177 -27.10 24.77 -10.57
N SER A 178 -27.84 25.77 -10.10
CA SER A 178 -27.44 27.17 -10.24
C SER A 178 -27.34 27.87 -8.90
N TYR A 179 -26.44 28.85 -8.83
CA TYR A 179 -26.33 29.78 -7.69
C TYR A 179 -26.61 31.22 -8.11
N TRP A 180 -27.61 31.42 -8.96
CA TRP A 180 -28.11 32.75 -9.36
C TRP A 180 -28.48 33.60 -8.15
N MET A 181 -28.10 34.88 -8.19
CA MET A 181 -28.59 35.89 -7.25
C MET A 181 -30.12 36.03 -7.38
N ASP A 182 -30.79 36.46 -6.30
CA ASP A 182 -32.24 36.71 -6.34
C ASP A 182 -32.59 37.70 -7.47
N GLY A 183 -33.42 37.24 -8.42
CA GLY A 183 -33.82 38.00 -9.59
C GLY A 183 -33.07 37.63 -10.88
N GLU A 184 -31.95 36.93 -10.78
CA GLU A 184 -31.13 36.49 -11.91
C GLU A 184 -31.45 35.06 -12.37
N PRO A 185 -31.15 34.69 -13.64
CA PRO A 185 -30.68 35.58 -14.70
C PRO A 185 -31.80 36.50 -15.19
N TYR A 186 -31.56 37.82 -15.20
CA TYR A 186 -32.56 38.82 -15.50
C TYR A 186 -32.39 39.38 -16.91
N ASN A 187 -32.99 38.68 -17.88
CA ASN A 187 -32.93 39.07 -19.28
C ASN A 187 -33.83 40.30 -19.56
N TYR A 188 -33.28 41.51 -19.42
CA TYR A 188 -33.95 42.77 -19.78
C TYR A 188 -33.89 43.00 -21.30
N ASP A 189 -34.55 42.15 -22.08
CA ASP A 189 -35.05 42.29 -23.45
C ASP A 189 -34.18 42.94 -24.57
N LEU A 190 -32.96 43.46 -24.34
CA LEU A 190 -32.18 44.22 -25.35
C LEU A 190 -30.65 44.28 -25.12
N LYS A 191 -30.09 43.57 -24.14
CA LYS A 191 -28.62 43.45 -23.96
C LYS A 191 -28.25 41.99 -23.80
N GLU A 192 -27.44 41.48 -24.74
CA GLU A 192 -26.85 40.14 -24.72
C GLU A 192 -25.91 40.02 -23.51
N GLU A 193 -26.38 39.41 -22.42
CA GLU A 193 -25.67 39.21 -21.16
C GLU A 193 -25.20 37.75 -21.01
N ASP A 194 -24.65 37.16 -22.06
CA ASP A 194 -24.51 35.70 -22.20
C ASP A 194 -23.39 35.04 -21.36
N CYS A 195 -22.78 35.76 -20.40
CA CYS A 195 -21.62 35.31 -19.64
C CYS A 195 -21.79 35.53 -18.14
N VAL A 196 -21.36 34.55 -17.32
CA VAL A 196 -21.63 34.57 -15.87
C VAL A 196 -20.44 35.02 -15.04
N GLU A 197 -20.67 35.99 -14.16
CA GLU A 197 -19.77 36.34 -13.06
C GLU A 197 -20.28 35.87 -11.70
N VAL A 198 -19.36 35.52 -10.80
CA VAL A 198 -19.60 35.50 -9.35
C VAL A 198 -19.43 36.93 -8.85
N LYS A 199 -20.49 37.55 -8.33
CA LYS A 199 -20.56 39.00 -8.01
C LYS A 199 -20.60 39.32 -6.52
N GLN A 200 -21.29 38.51 -5.72
CA GLN A 200 -21.50 38.75 -4.28
C GLN A 200 -20.92 37.62 -3.44
N HIS A 201 -19.62 37.70 -3.12
CA HIS A 201 -18.91 36.63 -2.39
C HIS A 201 -19.52 36.29 -1.02
N GLU A 202 -20.17 37.25 -0.35
CA GLU A 202 -20.79 37.01 0.96
C GLU A 202 -21.98 36.04 0.91
N LYS A 203 -22.66 35.92 -0.23
CA LYS A 203 -23.84 35.06 -0.39
C LYS A 203 -23.50 33.77 -1.15
N LYS A 204 -24.19 32.68 -0.80
CA LYS A 204 -24.13 31.42 -1.56
C LYS A 204 -24.66 31.61 -2.98
N ASN A 205 -25.80 32.27 -3.11
CA ASN A 205 -26.42 32.64 -4.37
C ASN A 205 -25.88 34.02 -4.80
N SER A 206 -25.00 34.02 -5.79
CA SER A 206 -24.14 35.16 -6.11
C SER A 206 -23.80 35.31 -7.59
N TRP A 207 -24.32 34.44 -8.46
CA TRP A 207 -24.11 34.50 -9.90
C TRP A 207 -24.96 35.60 -10.54
N ASN A 208 -24.40 36.22 -11.57
CA ASN A 208 -24.99 37.31 -12.34
C ASN A 208 -24.55 37.16 -13.80
N ASP A 209 -25.50 37.14 -14.71
CA ASP A 209 -25.30 37.24 -16.15
C ASP A 209 -24.87 38.67 -16.53
N LYS A 210 -23.95 38.79 -17.48
CA LYS A 210 -23.27 40.04 -17.79
C LYS A 210 -22.72 40.03 -19.22
N PRO A 211 -22.63 41.19 -19.92
CA PRO A 211 -22.12 41.23 -21.27
C PRO A 211 -20.68 40.71 -21.32
N CYS A 212 -20.44 39.72 -22.17
CA CYS A 212 -19.18 39.01 -22.31
C CYS A 212 -17.98 39.92 -22.63
N ASP A 213 -18.23 41.05 -23.30
CA ASP A 213 -17.23 42.04 -23.72
C ASP A 213 -16.77 42.97 -22.59
N LEU A 214 -17.38 42.91 -21.41
CA LEU A 214 -16.92 43.70 -20.27
C LEU A 214 -15.68 43.06 -19.63
N PRO A 215 -14.69 43.87 -19.21
CA PRO A 215 -13.51 43.36 -18.53
C PRO A 215 -13.85 42.95 -17.09
N ASN A 216 -13.48 41.72 -16.71
CA ASN A 216 -13.58 41.20 -15.35
C ASN A 216 -12.36 40.38 -14.98
N PHE A 217 -12.17 40.13 -13.69
CA PHE A 217 -11.23 39.07 -13.26
C PHE A 217 -11.83 37.71 -13.62
N TRP A 218 -11.05 36.64 -13.60
CA TRP A 218 -11.51 35.29 -13.93
C TRP A 218 -10.78 34.24 -13.10
N ILE A 219 -11.39 33.05 -13.05
CA ILE A 219 -10.82 31.87 -12.42
C ILE A 219 -10.63 30.82 -13.51
N CYS A 220 -9.40 30.33 -13.67
CA CYS A 220 -9.17 29.10 -14.42
C CYS A 220 -9.21 27.90 -13.48
N GLU A 221 -9.66 26.77 -14.00
CA GLU A 221 -9.62 25.49 -13.32
C GLU A 221 -8.92 24.45 -14.19
N LYS A 222 -8.08 23.64 -13.55
CA LYS A 222 -7.52 22.44 -14.13
C LYS A 222 -7.73 21.26 -13.21
N LYS A 223 -8.46 20.25 -13.68
CA LYS A 223 -8.57 18.96 -13.00
C LYS A 223 -7.18 18.32 -12.94
N VAL A 224 -6.76 17.95 -11.75
CA VAL A 224 -5.54 17.15 -11.57
C VAL A 224 -5.96 15.71 -11.78
N SER A 225 -5.73 15.17 -12.98
CA SER A 225 -5.97 13.75 -13.24
C SER A 225 -5.03 12.94 -12.36
N LEU A 226 -5.61 12.24 -11.37
CA LEU A 226 -4.96 11.16 -10.63
C LEU A 226 -5.00 9.88 -11.48
#